data_AF-A0ABD3XQE3-F1
#
_entry.id   AF-A0ABD3XQE3-F1
#
_cell.length_a   1.000
_cell.length_b   1.000
_cell.length_c   1.000
_cell.angle_alpha   90.00
_cell.angle_beta   90.00
_cell.angle_gamma   90.00
#
_symmetry.space_group_name_H-M   'P 1'
#
loop_
_entity.id
_entity.type
_entity.pdbx_description
1 polymer ?
#
loop_
_entity_poly.entity_id
_entity_poly.type
_entity_poly.pdbx_seq_one_letter_code
_entity_poly.pdbx_strand_id
1 'polypeptide(L)'
;DRLKCLSMYHLNIYADIVPVLAELTELVHLDVSHDSYSITRPGINLDRFKFKVCDLLSRIHYLPNLTSLDIFGNKGLKESIL
;
A
#
# COMPACT_ATOMS: atom_id res chain seq x y z
N ASP A 1 20.87 4.16 10.59
CA ASP A 1 20.27 3.14 9.69
C ASP A 1 18.94 3.62 9.15
N ARG A 2 18.67 3.41 7.85
CA ARG A 2 17.37 3.71 7.22
C ARG A 2 16.49 2.45 7.20
N LEU A 3 15.18 2.63 7.13
CA LEU A 3 14.20 1.53 7.15
C LEU A 3 14.31 0.70 5.86
N LYS A 4 14.53 -0.61 6.01
CA LYS A 4 14.66 -1.56 4.88
C LYS A 4 13.46 -2.49 4.72
N CYS A 5 12.75 -2.77 5.81
CA CYS A 5 11.63 -3.70 5.82
C CYS A 5 10.45 -3.05 6.53
N LEU A 6 9.28 -3.07 5.91
CA LEU A 6 8.03 -2.58 6.49
C LEU A 6 6.92 -3.59 6.18
N SER A 7 6.31 -4.15 7.22
CA SER A 7 5.06 -4.91 7.08
C SER A 7 3.93 -4.11 7.69
N MET A 8 2.87 -4.00 6.91
CA MET A 8 1.60 -3.32 7.16
C MET A 8 0.46 -4.32 7.01
N TYR A 9 0.76 -5.60 7.23
CA TYR A 9 -0.17 -6.71 7.13
C TYR A 9 -1.43 -6.44 7.96
N HIS A 10 -2.59 -6.59 7.33
CA HIS A 10 -3.89 -6.52 8.00
C HIS A 10 -4.15 -5.20 8.75
N LEU A 11 -3.52 -4.10 8.30
CA LEU A 11 -3.81 -2.77 8.81
C LEU A 11 -5.06 -2.19 8.16
N ASN A 12 -5.80 -1.40 8.94
CA ASN A 12 -6.96 -0.68 8.45
C ASN A 12 -6.61 0.80 8.32
N ILE A 13 -6.24 1.22 7.12
CA ILE A 13 -5.62 2.52 6.86
C ILE A 13 -6.65 3.47 6.26
N TYR A 14 -6.97 4.52 7.02
CA TYR A 14 -7.91 5.57 6.63
C TYR A 14 -7.20 6.87 6.22
N ALA A 15 -5.97 6.76 5.71
CA ALA A 15 -5.17 7.87 5.22
C ALA A 15 -4.46 7.50 3.91
N ASP A 16 -4.19 8.51 3.08
CA ASP A 16 -3.30 8.34 1.93
C ASP A 16 -1.86 8.31 2.43
N ILE A 17 -1.32 7.10 2.54
CA ILE A 17 0.06 6.85 2.97
C ILE A 17 1.04 6.74 1.80
N VAL A 18 0.56 6.79 0.55
CA VAL A 18 1.42 6.60 -0.63
C VAL A 18 2.56 7.63 -0.67
N PRO A 19 2.36 8.92 -0.37
CA PRO A 19 3.46 9.88 -0.31
C PRO A 19 4.52 9.51 0.73
N VAL A 20 4.09 9.01 1.91
CA VAL A 20 5.00 8.59 2.99
C VAL A 20 5.80 7.37 2.56
N LEU A 21 5.14 6.36 1.98
CA LEU A 21 5.82 5.17 1.46
C LEU A 21 6.84 5.53 0.39
N ALA A 22 6.53 6.46 -0.51
CA ALA A 22 7.44 6.92 -1.56
C ALA A 22 8.71 7.62 -1.04
N GLU A 23 8.72 8.13 0.19
CA GLU A 23 9.91 8.73 0.82
C GLU A 23 10.87 7.67 1.43
N LEU A 24 10.41 6.43 1.58
CA LEU A 24 11.19 5.32 2.11
C LEU A 24 12.12 4.74 1.04
N THR A 25 13.04 5.55 0.52
CA THR A 25 13.85 5.18 -0.66
C THR A 25 14.86 4.03 -0.43
N GLU A 26 15.17 3.66 0.82
CA GLU A 26 15.97 2.46 1.15
C GLU A 26 15.13 1.20 1.40
N LEU A 27 13.80 1.28 1.20
CA LEU A 27 12.93 0.15 1.47
C LEU A 27 13.20 -0.97 0.45
N VAL A 28 13.47 -2.16 0.97
CA VAL A 28 13.78 -3.37 0.20
C VAL A 28 12.57 -4.32 0.21
N HIS A 29 11.87 -4.40 1.34
CA HIS A 29 10.71 -5.25 1.52
C HIS A 29 9.51 -4.44 2.02
N LEU A 30 8.40 -4.52 1.29
CA LEU A 30 7.12 -3.95 1.67
C LEU A 30 6.03 -5.03 1.65
N ASP A 31 5.30 -5.15 2.74
CA ASP A 31 4.13 -6.01 2.84
C ASP A 31 2.93 -5.14 3.19
N VAL A 32 1.96 -5.08 2.28
CA VAL A 32 0.67 -4.40 2.41
C VAL A 32 -0.48 -5.38 2.15
N SER A 33 -0.24 -6.66 2.44
CA SER A 33 -1.21 -7.71 2.22
C SER A 33 -2.38 -7.64 3.22
N HIS A 34 -3.54 -8.13 2.77
CA HIS A 34 -4.81 -8.04 3.49
C HIS A 34 -5.18 -6.61 3.92
N ASP A 35 -5.02 -5.64 3.02
CA ASP A 35 -5.60 -4.33 3.23
C ASP A 35 -7.12 -4.52 3.40
N SER A 36 -7.61 -4.23 4.61
CA SER A 36 -8.93 -4.68 5.03
C SER A 36 -10.00 -3.92 4.26
N TYR A 37 -10.41 -4.48 3.12
CA TYR A 37 -11.61 -4.04 2.44
C TYR A 37 -12.78 -4.12 3.42
N SER A 38 -13.46 -3.00 3.57
CA SER A 38 -14.80 -2.93 4.14
C SER A 38 -14.89 -3.13 5.66
N ILE A 39 -14.49 -2.11 6.41
CA ILE A 39 -15.45 -1.56 7.37
C ILE A 39 -16.01 -0.29 6.74
N THR A 40 -16.90 -0.44 5.75
CA THR A 40 -17.78 0.66 5.35
C THR A 40 -18.69 0.94 6.55
N ARG A 41 -18.27 1.86 7.42
CA ARG A 41 -19.20 2.41 8.41
C ARG A 41 -20.31 3.13 7.61
N PRO A 42 -21.58 2.73 7.76
CA PRO A 42 -22.66 3.41 7.07
C PRO A 42 -22.61 4.90 7.41
N GLY A 43 -22.56 5.77 6.39
CA GLY A 43 -22.59 7.22 6.56
C GLY A 43 -21.24 7.96 6.47
N ILE A 44 -20.10 7.27 6.34
CA ILE A 44 -18.80 7.94 6.14
C ILE A 44 -18.16 7.42 4.85
N ASN A 45 -18.17 8.25 3.80
CA ASN A 45 -17.50 7.93 2.54
C ASN A 45 -15.98 8.15 2.68
N LEU A 46 -15.30 7.17 3.30
CA LEU A 46 -13.85 7.17 3.52
C LEU A 46 -13.07 6.67 2.30
N ASP A 47 -13.74 6.34 1.19
CA ASP A 47 -13.10 5.74 0.02
C ASP A 47 -12.12 6.69 -0.70
N ARG A 48 -12.16 8.00 -0.40
CA ARG A 48 -11.20 8.98 -0.94
C ARG A 48 -9.87 9.02 -0.20
N PHE A 49 -9.82 8.57 1.05
CA PHE A 49 -8.62 8.63 1.91
C PHE A 49 -8.02 7.25 2.16
N LYS A 50 -8.50 6.21 1.47
CA LYS A 50 -7.94 4.87 1.61
C LYS A 50 -6.64 4.75 0.84
N PHE A 51 -5.70 4.05 1.45
CA PHE A 51 -4.58 3.49 0.74
C PHE A 51 -5.08 2.63 -0.43
N LYS A 52 -4.43 2.77 -1.58
CA LYS A 52 -4.69 1.95 -2.76
C LYS A 52 -3.37 1.45 -3.28
N VAL A 53 -3.23 0.13 -3.32
CA VAL A 53 -2.03 -0.51 -3.89
C VAL A 53 -1.76 -0.04 -5.32
N CYS A 54 -2.80 0.16 -6.14
CA CYS A 54 -2.63 0.69 -7.50
C CYS A 54 -1.91 2.06 -7.53
N ASP A 55 -2.21 2.93 -6.58
CA ASP A 55 -1.62 4.27 -6.51
C ASP A 55 -0.14 4.18 -6.11
N LEU A 56 0.20 3.24 -5.22
CA LEU A 56 1.60 2.92 -4.90
C LEU A 56 2.35 2.33 -6.11
N LEU A 57 1.75 1.38 -6.83
CA LEU A 57 2.35 0.75 -8.02
C LEU A 57 2.62 1.77 -9.14
N SER A 58 1.74 2.76 -9.31
CA SER A 58 1.98 3.88 -10.26
C SER A 58 3.20 4.74 -9.90
N ARG A 59 3.73 4.58 -8.69
CA ARG A 59 4.83 5.32 -8.09
C ARG A 59 6.02 4.42 -7.72
N ILE A 60 6.06 3.19 -8.23
CA ILE A 60 7.10 2.21 -7.88
C ILE A 60 8.51 2.72 -8.18
N HIS A 61 8.69 3.63 -9.16
CA HIS A 61 9.97 4.26 -9.46
C HIS A 61 10.53 5.13 -8.33
N TYR A 62 9.70 5.53 -7.35
CA TYR A 62 10.15 6.21 -6.13
C TYR A 62 10.71 5.23 -5.07
N LEU A 63 10.58 3.93 -5.30
CA LEU A 63 11.08 2.86 -4.43
C LEU A 63 12.20 2.07 -5.15
N PRO A 64 13.36 2.70 -5.44
CA PRO A 64 14.37 2.15 -6.33
C PRO A 64 15.02 0.86 -5.81
N ASN A 65 14.96 0.61 -4.51
CA ASN A 65 15.57 -0.54 -3.85
C ASN A 65 14.56 -1.65 -3.51
N LEU A 66 13.28 -1.48 -3.86
CA LEU A 66 12.24 -2.45 -3.51
C LEU A 66 12.41 -3.70 -4.37
N THR A 67 12.69 -4.83 -3.71
CA THR A 67 12.87 -6.13 -4.36
C THR A 67 11.77 -7.12 -4.01
N SER A 68 10.98 -6.81 -2.99
CA SER A 68 9.91 -7.67 -2.48
C SER A 68 8.69 -6.82 -2.13
N LEU A 69 7.56 -7.13 -2.75
CA LEU A 69 6.28 -6.49 -2.50
C LEU A 69 5.21 -7.56 -2.30
N ASP A 70 4.64 -7.65 -1.10
CA ASP A 70 3.47 -8.47 -0.83
C ASP A 70 2.20 -7.62 -0.84
N ILE A 71 1.29 -7.96 -1.73
CA ILE A 71 -0.01 -7.30 -1.94
C ILE A 71 -1.16 -8.31 -1.89
N PHE A 72 -0.92 -9.53 -1.41
CA PHE A 72 -1.91 -10.60 -1.36
C PHE A 72 -3.20 -10.14 -0.65
N GLY A 73 -4.37 -10.54 -1.14
CA GLY A 73 -5.65 -10.16 -0.55
C GLY A 73 -6.17 -8.75 -0.88
N ASN A 74 -5.41 -7.93 -1.63
CA ASN A 74 -5.89 -6.64 -2.14
C ASN A 74 -6.89 -6.82 -3.30
N LYS A 75 -8.19 -6.77 -2.98
CA LYS A 75 -9.30 -6.98 -3.92
C LYS A 75 -9.59 -5.72 -4.76
N GLY A 76 -8.76 -5.46 -5.77
CA GLY A 76 -8.96 -4.34 -6.68
C GLY A 76 -7.90 -4.19 -7.78
N LEU A 77 -6.85 -5.01 -7.69
CA LEU A 77 -5.81 -5.08 -8.70
C LEU A 77 -6.36 -5.82 -9.92
N LYS A 78 -6.42 -5.13 -11.06
CA LYS A 78 -6.65 -5.80 -12.34
C LYS A 78 -5.39 -6.57 -12.69
N GLU A 79 -5.57 -7.77 -13.24
CA GLU A 79 -4.49 -8.65 -13.71
C GLU A 79 -3.53 -7.95 -14.68
N SER A 80 -4.01 -6.91 -15.39
CA SER A 80 -3.23 -6.07 -16.30
C SER A 80 -2.19 -5.13 -15.64
N ILE A 81 -2.13 -5.07 -14.31
CA ILE A 81 -1.18 -4.22 -13.56
C ILE A 81 0.03 -5.06 -13.08
N LEU A 82 -0.05 -6.40 -13.19
CA LEU A 82 1.04 -7.34 -12.92
C LEU A 82 1.85 -7.59 -14.20
#